data_AF-A0A521G969-F1
#
_entry.id   AF-A0A521G969-F1
#
_cell.length_a   1.000
_cell.length_b   1.000
_cell.length_c   1.000
_cell.angle_alpha   90.00
_cell.angle_beta   90.00
_cell.angle_gamma   90.00
#
_symmetry.space_group_name_H-M   'P 1'
#
loop_
_entity.id
_entity.type
_entity.pdbx_description
1 polymer ?
#
loop_
_entity_poly.entity_id
_entity_poly.type
_entity_poly.pdbx_seq_one_letter_code
_entity_poly.pdbx_strand_id
1 'polypeptide(L)'
;MKTALFLFVGFCMSLLALAQPAVAQPNPEPLNDCGTPTPAQPFVIPQAVFEAYQQKAALPICVRVVITIFADTDGSNVATTEANVLRQFQNMVDQYAPHNICFLLQDIRQVNNTDLNDQDADTEGPELVPARVANCLNIFVHNALPGYNGNAYAIPNYDGYISMNAGAIESTSNISTMGHEVGHVFGLYHTHSKGFGNEKVARTGGCRNCLDAGDLLCDTPADPNQQTLPGQDYLNDFTNSSCVYSGTRQDDCSTPATFVPSTRNMMAYGRRACRNQFTADQGTRMRFFLDKPEFDYLIATETLSVPGLSNTTRNGGTYLDVARDQVTTSPIFTLTITGSTRQQFIAKRIVFKPGTRITPTGSGRTSTLINTYCD
;
A
#
# COMPACT_ATOMS: atom_id res chain seq x y z
N MET A 1 92.93 -3.13 -2.73
CA MET A 1 91.69 -3.88 -2.45
C MET A 1 90.71 -2.94 -1.77
N LYS A 2 89.59 -2.64 -2.43
CA LYS A 2 88.55 -1.73 -1.96
C LYS A 2 87.59 -2.53 -1.07
N THR A 3 87.42 -2.14 0.18
CA THR A 3 86.42 -2.73 1.09
C THR A 3 85.34 -1.69 1.33
N ALA A 4 84.14 -1.95 0.84
CA ALA A 4 82.99 -1.05 0.91
C ALA A 4 82.39 -1.04 2.33
N LEU A 5 82.24 0.16 2.88
CA LEU A 5 81.54 0.43 4.14
C LEU A 5 80.04 0.58 3.82
N PHE A 6 79.22 -0.42 4.18
CA PHE A 6 77.77 -0.32 4.09
C PHE A 6 77.20 0.34 5.35
N LEU A 7 76.77 1.60 5.20
CA LEU A 7 76.00 2.34 6.19
C LEU A 7 74.52 1.96 6.01
N PHE A 8 73.94 1.24 6.97
CA PHE A 8 72.48 1.01 7.00
C PHE A 8 71.80 2.26 7.56
N VAL A 9 71.25 3.09 6.67
CA VAL A 9 70.30 4.15 7.04
C VAL A 9 68.92 3.51 7.13
N GLY A 10 68.37 3.46 8.34
CA GLY A 10 66.99 3.02 8.57
C GLY A 10 66.00 4.02 7.97
N PHE A 11 65.30 3.63 6.92
CA PHE A 11 64.18 4.38 6.37
C PHE A 11 62.92 4.02 7.18
N CYS A 12 62.46 4.94 8.02
CA CYS A 12 61.18 4.85 8.69
C CYS A 12 60.08 5.14 7.65
N MET A 13 59.47 4.10 7.08
CA MET A 13 58.27 4.24 6.26
C MET A 13 57.08 4.55 7.16
N SER A 14 56.71 5.82 7.23
CA SER A 14 55.41 6.25 7.74
C SER A 14 54.32 5.79 6.76
N LEU A 15 53.57 4.75 7.13
CA LEU A 15 52.29 4.44 6.51
C LEU A 15 51.33 5.60 6.81
N LEU A 16 51.17 6.53 5.86
CA LEU A 16 50.00 7.40 5.84
C LEU A 16 48.79 6.54 5.46
N ALA A 17 48.06 6.06 6.46
CA ALA A 17 46.70 5.58 6.27
C ALA A 17 45.84 6.78 5.84
N LEU A 18 45.47 6.82 4.56
CA LEU A 18 44.42 7.70 4.08
C LEU A 18 43.12 7.25 4.73
N ALA A 19 42.73 7.92 5.81
CA ALA A 19 41.40 7.79 6.39
C ALA A 19 40.39 8.26 5.35
N GLN A 20 39.65 7.32 4.76
CA GLN A 20 38.46 7.65 3.99
C GLN A 20 37.47 8.33 4.95
N PRO A 21 36.78 9.39 4.52
CA PRO A 21 35.74 9.99 5.34
C PRO A 21 34.66 8.92 5.57
N ALA A 22 34.36 8.65 6.83
CA ALA A 22 33.22 7.84 7.18
C ALA A 22 31.98 8.51 6.57
N VAL A 23 31.40 7.88 5.56
CA VAL A 23 30.06 8.21 5.11
C VAL A 23 29.16 7.91 6.30
N ALA A 24 28.60 8.96 6.91
CA ALA A 24 27.60 8.82 7.94
C ALA A 24 26.51 7.89 7.40
N GLN A 25 26.38 6.70 8.00
CA GLN A 25 25.18 5.90 7.81
C GLN A 25 24.01 6.75 8.31
N PRO A 26 22.93 6.91 7.55
CA PRO A 26 21.74 7.58 8.09
C PRO A 26 21.35 6.86 9.37
N ASN A 27 21.05 7.62 10.41
CA ASN A 27 20.56 7.11 11.69
C ASN A 27 19.44 6.07 11.43
N PRO A 28 19.36 4.98 12.20
CA PRO A 28 18.19 4.12 12.14
C PRO A 28 16.97 4.95 12.53
N GLU A 29 16.11 5.22 11.54
CA GLU A 29 14.76 5.76 11.76
C GLU A 29 14.09 4.90 12.85
N PRO A 30 13.52 5.48 13.92
CA PRO A 30 12.75 4.72 14.89
C PRO A 30 11.64 3.97 14.16
N LEU A 31 11.60 2.63 14.30
CA LEU A 31 10.75 1.73 13.49
C LEU A 31 9.30 1.74 13.98
N ASN A 32 8.64 2.84 13.69
CA ASN A 32 7.21 3.10 13.75
C ASN A 32 6.56 2.64 12.42
N ASP A 33 6.60 1.35 12.08
CA ASP A 33 6.22 0.90 10.72
C ASP A 33 4.72 0.95 10.44
N CYS A 34 3.92 0.16 11.15
CA CYS A 34 2.47 0.04 10.94
C CYS A 34 1.73 -0.09 12.27
N GLY A 35 0.60 0.61 12.40
CA GLY A 35 -0.28 0.62 13.57
C GLY A 35 -1.48 -0.33 13.47
N THR A 36 -1.57 -1.13 12.40
CA THR A 36 -2.72 -1.99 12.15
C THR A 36 -2.80 -3.12 13.17
N PRO A 37 -3.91 -3.26 13.93
CA PRO A 37 -4.07 -4.33 14.89
C PRO A 37 -4.29 -5.68 14.17
N THR A 38 -3.58 -6.72 14.64
CA THR A 38 -3.87 -8.10 14.23
C THR A 38 -5.15 -8.57 14.91
N PRO A 39 -6.11 -9.17 14.18
CA PRO A 39 -7.36 -9.62 14.79
C PRO A 39 -7.12 -10.76 15.79
N ALA A 40 -7.93 -10.79 16.84
CA ALA A 40 -7.83 -11.81 17.89
C ALA A 40 -8.12 -13.23 17.39
N GLN A 41 -8.88 -13.37 16.30
CA GLN A 41 -9.15 -14.64 15.64
C GLN A 41 -8.76 -14.55 14.17
N PRO A 42 -8.00 -15.53 13.64
CA PRO A 42 -7.63 -15.53 12.23
C PRO A 42 -8.83 -15.82 11.34
N PHE A 43 -8.83 -15.21 10.15
CA PHE A 43 -9.60 -15.73 9.04
C PHE A 43 -8.77 -16.76 8.27
N VAL A 44 -9.03 -18.03 8.52
CA VAL A 44 -8.45 -19.15 7.76
C VAL A 44 -9.34 -19.45 6.56
N ILE A 45 -8.81 -19.30 5.34
CA ILE A 45 -9.50 -19.75 4.12
C ILE A 45 -9.35 -21.27 4.07
N PRO A 46 -10.44 -22.06 4.01
CA PRO A 46 -10.30 -23.51 3.87
C PRO A 46 -9.45 -23.86 2.64
N GLN A 47 -8.47 -24.75 2.80
CA GLN A 47 -7.47 -25.04 1.76
C GLN A 47 -8.10 -25.38 0.40
N ALA A 48 -9.13 -26.23 0.39
CA ALA A 48 -9.83 -26.59 -0.85
C ALA A 48 -10.50 -25.38 -1.54
N VAL A 49 -10.97 -24.40 -0.77
CA VAL A 49 -11.52 -23.14 -1.30
C VAL A 49 -10.41 -22.26 -1.87
N PHE A 50 -9.29 -22.18 -1.16
CA PHE A 50 -8.12 -21.41 -1.60
C PHE A 50 -7.55 -21.94 -2.92
N GLU A 51 -7.33 -23.25 -3.01
CA GLU A 51 -6.84 -23.94 -4.21
C GLU A 51 -7.81 -23.78 -5.39
N ALA A 52 -9.13 -23.92 -5.15
CA ALA A 52 -10.13 -23.67 -6.18
C ALA A 52 -10.09 -22.21 -6.67
N TYR A 53 -9.83 -21.26 -5.78
CA TYR A 53 -9.73 -19.84 -6.13
C TYR A 53 -8.45 -19.54 -6.92
N GLN A 54 -7.30 -20.17 -6.61
CA GLN A 54 -6.06 -20.03 -7.38
C GLN A 54 -6.22 -20.44 -8.85
N GLN A 55 -7.06 -21.45 -9.13
CA GLN A 55 -7.32 -21.93 -10.49
C GLN A 55 -8.32 -21.06 -11.27
N LYS A 56 -8.95 -20.08 -10.63
CA LYS A 56 -9.94 -19.20 -11.26
C LYS A 56 -9.21 -18.18 -12.15
N ALA A 57 -9.33 -18.34 -13.47
CA ALA A 57 -9.00 -17.27 -14.40
C ALA A 57 -9.91 -16.07 -14.08
N ALA A 58 -9.32 -14.93 -13.76
CA ALA A 58 -10.08 -13.79 -13.32
C ALA A 58 -9.55 -12.49 -13.91
N LEU A 59 -10.49 -11.68 -14.39
CA LEU A 59 -10.21 -10.33 -14.85
C LEU A 59 -9.62 -9.48 -13.70
N PRO A 60 -8.89 -8.41 -14.03
CA PRO A 60 -8.42 -7.46 -13.03
C PRO A 60 -9.56 -6.91 -12.18
N ILE A 61 -9.46 -7.04 -10.85
CA ILE A 61 -10.38 -6.41 -9.90
C ILE A 61 -9.95 -4.95 -9.77
N CYS A 62 -10.84 -4.03 -10.09
CA CYS A 62 -10.54 -2.60 -10.08
C CYS A 62 -11.15 -1.92 -8.86
N VAL A 63 -10.30 -1.43 -7.96
CA VAL A 63 -10.73 -0.78 -6.71
C VAL A 63 -10.80 0.73 -6.93
N ARG A 64 -11.96 1.34 -6.62
CA ARG A 64 -12.13 2.80 -6.62
C ARG A 64 -11.37 3.40 -5.44
N VAL A 65 -10.58 4.45 -5.68
CA VAL A 65 -9.76 5.10 -4.65
C VAL A 65 -10.00 6.61 -4.64
N VAL A 66 -10.10 7.18 -3.45
CA VAL A 66 -9.98 8.63 -3.22
C VAL A 66 -8.88 8.87 -2.22
N ILE A 67 -8.06 9.90 -2.47
CA ILE A 67 -7.01 10.31 -1.55
C ILE A 67 -7.37 11.68 -0.98
N THR A 68 -7.37 11.79 0.35
CA THR A 68 -7.59 13.05 1.06
C THR A 68 -6.30 13.47 1.74
N ILE A 69 -5.78 14.63 1.36
CA ILE A 69 -4.61 15.27 1.96
C ILE A 69 -5.13 16.27 2.99
N PHE A 70 -4.81 16.07 4.26
CA PHE A 70 -5.18 17.02 5.30
C PHE A 70 -4.25 18.24 5.32
N ALA A 71 -4.78 19.34 5.83
CA ALA A 71 -4.07 20.58 6.10
C ALA A 71 -4.65 21.18 7.38
N ASP A 72 -3.98 22.17 7.96
CA ASP A 72 -4.54 22.88 9.09
C ASP A 72 -5.81 23.62 8.71
N THR A 73 -6.63 23.93 9.70
CA THR A 73 -7.95 24.56 9.51
C THR A 73 -7.88 25.87 8.71
N ASP A 74 -6.77 26.62 8.83
CA ASP A 74 -6.51 27.86 8.08
C ASP A 74 -5.97 27.62 6.66
N GLY A 75 -5.73 26.36 6.27
CA GLY A 75 -5.17 25.92 5.00
C GLY A 75 -3.65 25.89 4.95
N SER A 76 -2.95 26.20 6.05
CA SER A 76 -1.50 26.02 6.18
C SER A 76 -1.14 24.56 6.47
N ASN A 77 0.16 24.25 6.55
CA ASN A 77 0.69 22.92 6.90
C ASN A 77 -0.01 21.76 6.17
N VAL A 78 -0.20 21.91 4.86
CA VAL A 78 -0.70 20.83 3.99
C VAL A 78 0.23 19.63 4.14
N ALA A 79 -0.33 18.46 4.50
CA ALA A 79 0.42 17.27 4.88
C ALA A 79 1.50 16.91 3.86
N THR A 80 1.16 16.94 2.56
CA THR A 80 2.15 16.80 1.50
C THR A 80 1.62 17.30 0.15
N THR A 81 2.46 17.22 -0.88
CA THR A 81 2.09 17.59 -2.26
C THR A 81 1.36 16.46 -3.00
N GLU A 82 0.50 16.83 -3.93
CA GLU A 82 -0.16 15.89 -4.85
C GLU A 82 0.86 15.03 -5.63
N ALA A 83 2.01 15.59 -6.00
CA ALA A 83 3.06 14.88 -6.71
C ALA A 83 3.65 13.72 -5.88
N ASN A 84 3.85 13.91 -4.57
CA ASN A 84 4.33 12.86 -3.69
C ASN A 84 3.29 11.74 -3.53
N VAL A 85 2.03 12.13 -3.36
CA VAL A 85 0.90 11.18 -3.30
C VAL A 85 0.82 10.34 -4.57
N LEU A 86 0.84 10.98 -5.75
CA LEU A 86 0.76 10.28 -7.03
C LEU A 86 1.94 9.31 -7.23
N ARG A 87 3.15 9.69 -6.80
CA ARG A 87 4.32 8.79 -6.85
C ARG A 87 4.11 7.54 -5.99
N GLN A 88 3.61 7.70 -4.76
CA GLN A 88 3.37 6.55 -3.89
C GLN A 88 2.19 5.69 -4.35
N PHE A 89 1.16 6.35 -4.87
CA PHE A 89 0.02 5.66 -5.47
C PHE A 89 0.47 4.82 -6.68
N GLN A 90 1.37 5.33 -7.53
CA GLN A 90 1.95 4.56 -8.62
C GLN A 90 2.77 3.36 -8.11
N ASN A 91 3.60 3.54 -7.08
CA ASN A 91 4.33 2.41 -6.47
C ASN A 91 3.36 1.31 -6.01
N MET A 92 2.26 1.69 -5.37
CA MET A 92 1.22 0.76 -4.97
C MET A 92 0.57 0.10 -6.19
N VAL A 93 0.18 0.84 -7.23
CA VAL A 93 -0.38 0.26 -8.46
C VAL A 93 0.54 -0.82 -9.03
N ASP A 94 1.85 -0.55 -9.12
CA ASP A 94 2.84 -1.49 -9.65
C ASP A 94 2.98 -2.77 -8.81
N GLN A 95 2.81 -2.67 -7.49
CA GLN A 95 2.89 -3.81 -6.56
C GLN A 95 1.69 -4.75 -6.70
N TYR A 96 0.51 -4.22 -7.07
CA TYR A 96 -0.74 -4.98 -7.14
C TYR A 96 -1.04 -5.51 -8.55
N ALA A 97 -0.53 -4.85 -9.59
CA ALA A 97 -0.76 -5.24 -10.98
C ALA A 97 -0.44 -6.73 -11.28
N PRO A 98 0.68 -7.32 -10.78
CA PRO A 98 0.97 -8.75 -10.98
C PRO A 98 -0.08 -9.70 -10.41
N HIS A 99 -0.92 -9.22 -9.49
CA HIS A 99 -1.97 -9.98 -8.81
C HIS A 99 -3.36 -9.74 -9.40
N ASN A 100 -3.45 -9.13 -10.59
CA ASN A 100 -4.70 -8.76 -11.24
C ASN A 100 -5.59 -7.90 -10.32
N ILE A 101 -4.97 -7.06 -9.50
CA ILE A 101 -5.66 -6.02 -8.73
C ILE A 101 -5.15 -4.70 -9.30
N CYS A 102 -6.06 -3.82 -9.64
CA CYS A 102 -5.76 -2.53 -10.20
C CYS A 102 -6.62 -1.47 -9.51
N PHE A 103 -6.35 -0.20 -9.81
CA PHE A 103 -7.00 0.90 -9.12
C PHE A 103 -7.61 1.90 -10.09
N LEU A 104 -8.58 2.65 -9.57
CA LEU A 104 -9.16 3.79 -10.24
C LEU A 104 -9.16 4.98 -9.28
N LEU A 105 -8.18 5.85 -9.45
CA LEU A 105 -8.07 7.09 -8.70
C LEU A 105 -9.16 8.06 -9.18
N GLN A 106 -10.15 8.31 -8.32
CA GLN A 106 -11.29 9.16 -8.62
C GLN A 106 -10.99 10.63 -8.35
N ASP A 107 -10.32 10.91 -7.23
CA ASP A 107 -10.02 12.27 -6.82
C ASP A 107 -8.81 12.29 -5.87
N ILE A 108 -8.09 13.40 -5.90
CA ILE A 108 -7.17 13.81 -4.83
C ILE A 108 -7.69 15.15 -4.33
N ARG A 109 -8.08 15.19 -3.06
CA ARG A 109 -8.68 16.38 -2.46
C ARG A 109 -7.92 16.84 -1.23
N GLN A 110 -7.98 18.13 -0.97
CA GLN A 110 -7.53 18.71 0.29
C GLN A 110 -8.72 18.91 1.24
N VAL A 111 -8.53 18.60 2.52
CA VAL A 111 -9.47 18.94 3.58
C VAL A 111 -8.72 19.69 4.68
N ASN A 112 -9.21 20.87 5.06
CA ASN A 112 -8.61 21.69 6.10
C ASN A 112 -9.24 21.35 7.45
N ASN A 113 -8.50 20.61 8.27
CA ASN A 113 -8.88 20.26 9.63
C ASN A 113 -7.60 19.94 10.41
N THR A 114 -7.20 20.83 11.32
CA THR A 114 -5.96 20.69 12.11
C THR A 114 -5.93 19.40 12.94
N ASP A 115 -7.08 19.00 13.49
CA ASP A 115 -7.22 17.80 14.31
C ASP A 115 -6.93 16.55 13.47
N LEU A 116 -7.62 16.40 12.34
CA LEU A 116 -7.35 15.31 11.41
C LEU A 116 -6.00 15.45 10.69
N ASN A 117 -5.30 16.59 10.78
CA ASN A 117 -3.95 16.73 10.23
C ASN A 117 -2.86 16.22 11.19
N ASP A 118 -3.19 16.08 12.48
CA ASP A 118 -2.39 15.46 13.54
C ASP A 118 -3.20 14.31 14.17
N GLN A 119 -3.30 13.21 13.43
CA GLN A 119 -4.22 12.13 13.74
C GLN A 119 -3.62 11.12 14.73
N ASP A 120 -4.27 10.88 15.87
CA ASP A 120 -3.99 9.69 16.68
C ASP A 120 -4.72 8.47 16.08
N ALA A 121 -3.97 7.55 15.48
CA ALA A 121 -4.54 6.36 14.87
C ALA A 121 -5.10 5.36 15.89
N ASP A 122 -4.63 5.39 17.14
CA ASP A 122 -5.04 4.44 18.18
C ASP A 122 -6.37 4.82 18.83
N THR A 123 -6.66 6.13 18.91
CA THR A 123 -7.83 6.63 19.66
C THR A 123 -8.85 7.39 18.82
N GLU A 124 -8.44 8.00 17.71
CA GLU A 124 -9.27 8.96 16.95
C GLU A 124 -9.70 8.44 15.56
N GLY A 125 -9.44 7.17 15.23
CA GLY A 125 -9.87 6.57 13.94
C GLY A 125 -11.34 6.84 13.53
N PRO A 126 -12.33 6.79 14.45
CA PRO A 126 -13.72 7.12 14.14
C PRO A 126 -13.97 8.55 13.63
N GLU A 127 -13.07 9.50 13.89
CA GLU A 127 -13.20 10.90 13.47
C GLU A 127 -12.98 11.09 11.97
N LEU A 128 -12.38 10.10 11.30
CA LEU A 128 -12.22 10.07 9.85
C LEU A 128 -13.51 9.71 9.12
N VAL A 129 -14.51 9.14 9.81
CA VAL A 129 -15.76 8.67 9.20
C VAL A 129 -16.47 9.76 8.38
N PRO A 130 -16.64 11.01 8.87
CA PRO A 130 -17.25 12.10 8.09
C PRO A 130 -16.39 12.53 6.89
N ALA A 131 -15.08 12.30 6.94
CA ALA A 131 -14.16 12.60 5.85
C ALA A 131 -14.06 11.46 4.82
N ARG A 132 -14.77 10.34 4.98
CA ARG A 132 -14.83 9.29 3.95
C ARG A 132 -15.66 9.74 2.75
N VAL A 133 -15.20 9.37 1.57
CA VAL A 133 -15.99 9.34 0.34
C VAL A 133 -16.57 7.94 0.18
N ALA A 134 -17.90 7.88 0.07
CA ALA A 134 -18.61 6.62 -0.10
C ALA A 134 -18.17 5.88 -1.38
N ASN A 135 -18.30 4.56 -1.37
CA ASN A 135 -18.02 3.68 -2.51
C ASN A 135 -16.56 3.67 -2.99
N CYS A 136 -15.61 4.06 -2.13
CA CYS A 136 -14.19 4.13 -2.47
C CYS A 136 -13.33 3.66 -1.30
N LEU A 137 -12.14 3.15 -1.62
CA LEU A 137 -11.06 3.02 -0.67
C LEU A 137 -10.55 4.43 -0.39
N ASN A 138 -10.62 4.84 0.88
CA ASN A 138 -10.19 6.17 1.31
C ASN A 138 -8.76 6.09 1.85
N ILE A 139 -7.85 6.83 1.22
CA ILE A 139 -6.48 6.98 1.71
C ILE A 139 -6.37 8.38 2.31
N PHE A 140 -6.18 8.44 3.62
CA PHE A 140 -5.99 9.68 4.36
C PHE A 140 -4.50 9.96 4.55
N VAL A 141 -4.06 11.17 4.22
CA VAL A 141 -2.67 11.60 4.39
C VAL A 141 -2.63 12.73 5.40
N HIS A 142 -1.97 12.47 6.52
CA HIS A 142 -1.88 13.36 7.68
C HIS A 142 -0.49 13.97 7.77
N ASN A 143 -0.37 15.22 8.21
CA ASN A 143 0.93 15.82 8.48
C ASN A 143 1.64 15.05 9.61
N ALA A 144 0.90 14.67 10.65
CA ALA A 144 1.38 13.80 11.71
C ALA A 144 0.44 12.61 11.92
N LEU A 145 1.07 11.45 12.11
CA LEU A 145 0.44 10.20 12.53
C LEU A 145 1.36 9.62 13.61
N PRO A 146 1.26 10.09 14.88
CA PRO A 146 2.23 9.77 15.91
C PRO A 146 2.40 8.25 16.08
N GLY A 147 3.64 7.79 16.14
CA GLY A 147 3.94 6.36 16.35
C GLY A 147 3.88 5.47 15.11
N TYR A 148 3.37 5.95 13.96
CA TYR A 148 3.13 5.10 12.79
C TYR A 148 3.47 5.77 11.45
N ASN A 149 3.87 4.97 10.45
CA ASN A 149 3.93 5.43 9.06
C ASN A 149 2.62 5.15 8.31
N GLY A 150 1.86 4.15 8.75
CA GLY A 150 0.57 3.80 8.20
C GLY A 150 -0.31 3.03 9.20
N ASN A 151 -1.62 3.05 8.98
CA ASN A 151 -2.58 2.24 9.73
C ASN A 151 -3.80 1.92 8.84
N ALA A 152 -4.18 0.65 8.79
CA ALA A 152 -5.37 0.15 8.09
C ALA A 152 -6.55 -0.14 9.03
N TYR A 153 -6.40 0.05 10.34
CA TYR A 153 -7.39 -0.06 11.41
C TYR A 153 -7.97 -1.47 11.67
N ALA A 154 -8.02 -2.34 10.66
CA ALA A 154 -8.49 -3.72 10.77
C ALA A 154 -7.94 -4.61 9.66
N ILE A 155 -8.03 -5.94 9.85
CA ILE A 155 -7.65 -6.94 8.85
C ILE A 155 -8.73 -8.04 8.76
N PRO A 156 -9.43 -8.19 7.61
CA PRO A 156 -9.58 -7.16 6.58
C PRO A 156 -10.27 -5.91 7.13
N ASN A 157 -10.05 -4.76 6.50
CA ASN A 157 -10.80 -3.55 6.82
C ASN A 157 -11.98 -3.38 5.84
N TYR A 158 -13.15 -3.85 6.25
CA TYR A 158 -14.38 -3.70 5.45
C TYR A 158 -14.91 -2.26 5.37
N ASP A 159 -14.47 -1.35 6.25
CA ASP A 159 -14.79 0.07 6.16
C ASP A 159 -14.00 0.82 5.08
N GLY A 160 -12.97 0.18 4.50
CA GLY A 160 -12.30 0.62 3.29
C GLY A 160 -11.54 1.94 3.44
N TYR A 161 -10.74 2.09 4.49
CA TYR A 161 -9.86 3.24 4.64
C TYR A 161 -8.53 2.94 5.33
N ILE A 162 -7.54 3.76 5.03
CA ILE A 162 -6.21 3.73 5.68
C ILE A 162 -5.77 5.16 5.99
N SER A 163 -4.84 5.28 6.94
CA SER A 163 -4.15 6.52 7.28
C SER A 163 -2.67 6.39 7.01
N MET A 164 -2.08 7.47 6.48
CA MET A 164 -0.69 7.55 6.05
C MET A 164 -0.02 8.78 6.66
N ASN A 165 1.18 8.59 7.20
CA ASN A 165 2.03 9.70 7.63
C ASN A 165 2.64 10.41 6.40
N ALA A 166 2.60 11.74 6.38
CA ALA A 166 3.20 12.56 5.33
C ALA A 166 4.67 12.20 5.06
N GLY A 167 5.49 12.02 6.09
CA GLY A 167 6.91 11.66 5.94
C GLY A 167 7.11 10.32 5.21
N ALA A 168 6.22 9.36 5.40
CA ALA A 168 6.21 8.10 4.65
C ALA A 168 5.89 8.33 3.17
N ILE A 169 4.94 9.22 2.88
CA ILE A 169 4.56 9.58 1.52
C ILE A 169 5.69 10.32 0.80
N GLU A 170 6.33 11.26 1.48
CA GLU A 170 7.40 12.12 0.95
C GLU A 170 8.71 11.36 0.67
N SER A 171 9.02 10.36 1.48
CA SER A 171 10.23 9.56 1.31
C SER A 171 10.24 8.82 -0.03
N THR A 172 11.27 9.06 -0.85
CA THR A 172 11.49 8.34 -2.11
C THR A 172 12.03 6.94 -1.91
N SER A 173 12.62 6.65 -0.75
CA SER A 173 13.09 5.31 -0.36
C SER A 173 12.02 4.46 0.33
N ASN A 174 10.92 5.08 0.79
CA ASN A 174 9.76 4.34 1.25
C ASN A 174 8.81 4.14 0.09
N ILE A 175 8.88 2.97 -0.56
CA ILE A 175 7.95 2.61 -1.64
C ILE A 175 6.84 1.68 -1.15
N SER A 176 6.88 1.25 0.11
CA SER A 176 6.16 0.07 0.57
C SER A 176 4.96 0.36 1.47
N THR A 177 4.98 1.45 2.27
CA THR A 177 3.96 1.62 3.33
C THR A 177 2.53 1.70 2.77
N MET A 178 2.29 2.44 1.67
CA MET A 178 0.93 2.54 1.12
C MET A 178 0.40 1.17 0.67
N GLY A 179 1.21 0.39 -0.06
CA GLY A 179 0.83 -0.97 -0.44
C GLY A 179 0.73 -1.93 0.74
N HIS A 180 1.51 -1.74 1.80
CA HIS A 180 1.41 -2.52 3.03
C HIS A 180 0.05 -2.34 3.71
N GLU A 181 -0.37 -1.09 3.93
CA GLU A 181 -1.65 -0.80 4.59
C GLU A 181 -2.85 -1.22 3.73
N VAL A 182 -2.79 -1.02 2.41
CA VAL A 182 -3.84 -1.53 1.52
C VAL A 182 -3.87 -3.07 1.51
N GLY A 183 -2.73 -3.74 1.74
CA GLY A 183 -2.66 -5.18 1.89
C GLY A 183 -3.47 -5.67 3.08
N HIS A 184 -3.40 -4.95 4.20
CA HIS A 184 -4.22 -5.19 5.37
C HIS A 184 -5.72 -4.98 5.12
N VAL A 185 -6.09 -3.92 4.38
CA VAL A 185 -7.49 -3.73 3.96
C VAL A 185 -8.01 -4.99 3.26
N PHE A 186 -7.20 -5.56 2.35
CA PHE A 186 -7.57 -6.76 1.59
C PHE A 186 -7.28 -8.08 2.33
N GLY A 187 -7.04 -8.03 3.64
CA GLY A 187 -7.01 -9.21 4.51
C GLY A 187 -5.66 -9.91 4.61
N LEU A 188 -4.56 -9.28 4.19
CA LEU A 188 -3.22 -9.81 4.44
C LEU A 188 -2.78 -9.54 5.88
N TYR A 189 -2.17 -10.55 6.48
CA TYR A 189 -1.49 -10.43 7.77
C TYR A 189 -0.01 -10.12 7.56
N HIS A 190 0.64 -9.62 8.61
CA HIS A 190 2.10 -9.59 8.64
C HIS A 190 2.68 -11.00 8.51
N THR A 191 3.75 -11.16 7.75
CA THR A 191 4.46 -12.45 7.56
C THR A 191 4.96 -13.03 8.89
N HIS A 192 5.22 -12.17 9.87
CA HIS A 192 5.66 -12.54 11.21
C HIS A 192 4.51 -12.58 12.24
N SER A 193 3.26 -12.66 11.78
CA SER A 193 2.10 -12.74 12.66
C SER A 193 2.23 -13.95 13.59
N LYS A 194 2.13 -13.68 14.89
CA LYS A 194 2.12 -14.71 15.94
C LYS A 194 0.76 -14.89 16.57
N GLY A 195 -0.22 -14.07 16.19
CA GLY A 195 -1.59 -14.16 16.72
C GLY A 195 -2.21 -15.55 16.53
N PHE A 196 -1.68 -16.31 15.57
CA PHE A 196 -2.17 -17.63 15.17
C PHE A 196 -1.15 -18.74 15.49
N GLY A 197 -0.08 -18.40 16.19
CA GLY A 197 1.03 -19.31 16.50
C GLY A 197 2.30 -18.97 15.73
N ASN A 198 3.43 -19.46 16.24
CA ASN A 198 4.73 -19.27 15.61
C ASN A 198 4.86 -20.20 14.41
N GLU A 199 4.93 -19.62 13.21
CA GLU A 199 5.17 -20.37 11.98
C GLU A 199 6.53 -21.08 11.99
N LYS A 200 6.58 -22.28 11.43
CA LYS A 200 7.81 -23.07 11.27
C LYS A 200 8.36 -22.96 9.86
N VAL A 201 9.66 -23.18 9.73
CA VAL A 201 10.33 -23.16 8.42
C VAL A 201 9.88 -24.33 7.55
N ALA A 202 9.53 -25.47 8.16
CA ALA A 202 9.09 -26.66 7.45
C ALA A 202 7.86 -26.39 6.56
N ARG A 203 7.96 -26.74 5.27
CA ARG A 203 6.87 -26.65 4.29
C ARG A 203 6.18 -27.97 3.98
N THR A 204 6.70 -29.07 4.54
CA THR A 204 6.19 -30.44 4.39
C THR A 204 6.42 -31.23 5.67
N GLY A 205 5.69 -32.34 5.84
CA GLY A 205 5.88 -33.24 6.98
C GLY A 205 5.29 -32.73 8.29
N GLY A 206 5.63 -33.39 9.40
CA GLY A 206 4.95 -33.19 10.69
C GLY A 206 5.23 -31.87 11.41
N CYS A 207 6.27 -31.11 11.02
CA CYS A 207 6.53 -29.79 11.60
C CYS A 207 5.93 -28.62 10.79
N ARG A 208 5.30 -28.91 9.64
CA ARG A 208 4.65 -27.89 8.82
C ARG A 208 3.41 -27.35 9.53
N ASN A 209 3.28 -26.02 9.65
CA ASN A 209 2.10 -25.36 10.20
C ASN A 209 1.69 -24.06 9.49
N CYS A 210 2.24 -23.75 8.32
CA CYS A 210 1.95 -22.51 7.58
C CYS A 210 0.48 -22.31 7.15
N LEU A 211 -0.39 -23.31 7.30
CA LEU A 211 -1.84 -23.15 7.07
C LEU A 211 -2.60 -22.68 8.31
N ASP A 212 -1.98 -22.78 9.49
CA ASP A 212 -2.63 -22.58 10.79
C ASP A 212 -1.89 -21.56 11.67
N ALA A 213 -0.66 -21.17 11.29
CA ALA A 213 0.21 -20.23 11.99
C ALA A 213 0.84 -19.22 11.01
N GLY A 214 1.52 -18.20 11.52
CA GLY A 214 2.11 -17.15 10.68
C GLY A 214 1.04 -16.26 10.04
N ASP A 215 1.23 -15.93 8.77
CA ASP A 215 0.25 -15.21 7.95
C ASP A 215 -0.79 -16.12 7.26
N LEU A 216 -0.76 -17.43 7.57
CA LEU A 216 -1.62 -18.48 7.02
C LEU A 216 -1.39 -18.76 5.53
N LEU A 217 -0.20 -18.42 5.02
CA LEU A 217 0.20 -18.67 3.64
C LEU A 217 1.49 -19.51 3.65
N CYS A 218 1.57 -20.51 2.76
CA CYS A 218 2.73 -21.40 2.71
C CYS A 218 3.79 -21.00 1.68
N ASP A 219 3.45 -20.10 0.75
CA ASP A 219 4.40 -19.57 -0.24
C ASP A 219 5.22 -18.36 0.28
N THR A 220 4.77 -17.72 1.36
CA THR A 220 5.52 -16.76 2.16
C THR A 220 6.51 -17.54 3.02
N PRO A 221 7.83 -17.29 2.98
CA PRO A 221 8.77 -17.94 3.90
C PRO A 221 8.51 -17.52 5.35
N ALA A 222 8.65 -18.46 6.28
CA ALA A 222 8.40 -18.23 7.69
C ALA A 222 9.27 -17.08 8.20
N ASP A 223 8.64 -16.12 8.86
CA ASP A 223 9.30 -14.89 9.28
C ASP A 223 9.57 -14.91 10.79
N PRO A 224 10.84 -14.97 11.21
CA PRO A 224 11.21 -15.00 12.61
C PRO A 224 11.15 -13.62 13.25
N ASN A 225 10.66 -12.60 12.53
CA ASN A 225 10.68 -11.26 13.05
C ASN A 225 9.91 -11.19 14.37
N GLN A 226 10.60 -10.63 15.35
CA GLN A 226 10.05 -10.35 16.66
C GLN A 226 10.49 -8.93 16.96
N GLN A 227 9.55 -8.05 17.29
CA GLN A 227 9.90 -6.87 18.07
C GLN A 227 10.47 -7.37 19.39
N THR A 228 11.79 -7.48 19.48
CA THR A 228 12.47 -7.91 20.71
C THR A 228 12.61 -6.75 21.70
N LEU A 229 12.59 -5.52 21.19
CA LEU A 229 12.58 -4.25 21.94
C LEU A 229 11.82 -3.19 21.13
N PRO A 230 11.28 -2.12 21.77
CA PRO A 230 10.74 -0.97 21.04
C PRO A 230 11.77 -0.43 20.06
N GLY A 231 11.41 -0.35 18.78
CA GLY A 231 12.29 0.15 17.71
C GLY A 231 13.33 -0.84 17.17
N GLN A 232 13.33 -2.12 17.60
CA GLN A 232 14.14 -3.17 16.98
C GLN A 232 13.27 -4.13 16.19
N ASP A 233 13.68 -4.37 14.96
CA ASP A 233 13.08 -5.34 14.07
C ASP A 233 14.17 -6.30 13.60
N TYR A 234 14.02 -7.57 13.92
CA TYR A 234 15.03 -8.57 13.62
C TYR A 234 15.28 -8.71 12.11
N LEU A 235 14.24 -8.59 11.29
CA LEU A 235 14.43 -8.65 9.84
C LEU A 235 15.17 -7.42 9.34
N ASN A 236 14.86 -6.23 9.88
CA ASN A 236 15.55 -4.99 9.53
C ASN A 236 17.04 -5.03 9.93
N ASP A 237 17.34 -5.38 11.19
CA ASP A 237 18.69 -5.40 11.76
C ASP A 237 19.64 -6.36 11.05
N PHE A 238 19.10 -7.48 10.56
CA PHE A 238 19.85 -8.52 9.86
C PHE A 238 19.73 -8.43 8.34
N THR A 239 19.26 -7.30 7.79
CA THR A 239 19.19 -7.06 6.34
C THR A 239 20.06 -5.88 5.93
N ASN A 240 21.05 -6.11 5.07
CA ASN A 240 21.92 -5.04 4.58
C ASN A 240 21.21 -4.15 3.53
N SER A 241 21.88 -3.09 3.05
CA SER A 241 21.30 -2.13 2.10
C SER A 241 21.08 -2.71 0.71
N SER A 242 21.68 -3.87 0.41
CA SER A 242 21.44 -4.68 -0.78
C SER A 242 20.30 -5.68 -0.59
N CYS A 243 19.52 -5.55 0.49
CA CYS A 243 18.39 -6.40 0.83
C CYS A 243 18.75 -7.87 1.06
N VAL A 244 20.00 -8.15 1.45
CA VAL A 244 20.49 -9.49 1.78
C VAL A 244 20.34 -9.72 3.28
N TYR A 245 19.60 -10.76 3.64
CA TYR A 245 19.42 -11.21 5.01
C TYR A 245 20.58 -12.10 5.47
N SER A 246 21.06 -11.89 6.69
CA SER A 246 22.17 -12.63 7.30
C SER A 246 21.87 -13.16 8.71
N GLY A 247 20.59 -13.25 9.07
CA GLY A 247 20.19 -13.78 10.38
C GLY A 247 20.33 -15.31 10.47
N THR A 248 20.46 -15.81 11.69
CA THR A 248 20.77 -17.22 11.98
C THR A 248 19.75 -17.88 12.90
N ARG A 249 18.63 -17.22 13.21
CA ARG A 249 17.55 -17.81 14.04
C ARG A 249 17.06 -19.13 13.44
N GLN A 250 16.76 -20.07 14.32
CA GLN A 250 16.20 -21.38 13.97
C GLN A 250 14.81 -21.54 14.56
N ASP A 251 13.96 -22.34 13.91
CA ASP A 251 12.68 -22.75 14.47
C ASP A 251 12.85 -23.77 15.60
N ASP A 252 11.75 -24.09 16.27
CA ASP A 252 11.65 -24.99 17.42
C ASP A 252 11.18 -26.40 17.01
N CYS A 253 11.37 -26.80 15.74
CA CYS A 253 11.14 -28.16 15.28
C CYS A 253 12.11 -29.15 15.95
N SER A 254 11.76 -30.45 15.97
CA SER A 254 12.67 -31.50 16.48
C SER A 254 13.98 -31.59 15.71
N THR A 255 13.97 -31.22 14.43
CA THR A 255 15.16 -30.93 13.62
C THR A 255 15.09 -29.46 13.23
N PRO A 256 15.75 -28.56 13.98
CA PRO A 256 15.67 -27.12 13.76
C PRO A 256 16.18 -26.72 12.37
N ALA A 257 15.46 -25.82 11.71
CA ALA A 257 15.86 -25.21 10.46
C ALA A 257 16.04 -23.69 10.63
N THR A 258 17.02 -23.12 9.93
CA THR A 258 17.27 -21.68 9.95
C THR A 258 16.19 -20.95 9.13
N PHE A 259 15.64 -19.89 9.71
CA PHE A 259 14.68 -19.03 9.03
C PHE A 259 15.34 -18.27 7.88
N VAL A 260 14.65 -18.21 6.75
CA VAL A 260 15.05 -17.44 5.55
C VAL A 260 13.86 -16.56 5.12
N PRO A 261 13.51 -15.53 5.91
CA PRO A 261 12.41 -14.63 5.59
C PRO A 261 12.64 -13.88 4.28
N SER A 262 11.55 -13.48 3.63
CA SER A 262 11.64 -12.63 2.44
C SER A 262 11.85 -11.17 2.84
N THR A 263 13.03 -10.62 2.56
CA THR A 263 13.35 -9.19 2.77
C THR A 263 12.57 -8.25 1.84
N ARG A 264 11.92 -8.81 0.82
CA ARG A 264 11.19 -8.07 -0.21
C ARG A 264 9.67 -8.15 -0.07
N ASN A 265 9.17 -8.96 0.86
CA ASN A 265 7.74 -9.09 1.06
C ASN A 265 7.15 -7.78 1.59
N MET A 266 6.08 -7.31 0.97
CA MET A 266 5.38 -6.10 1.37
C MET A 266 4.86 -6.16 2.82
N MET A 267 4.47 -7.34 3.31
CA MET A 267 3.88 -7.55 4.64
C MET A 267 4.90 -7.89 5.74
N ALA A 268 6.20 -7.88 5.43
CA ALA A 268 7.25 -8.04 6.44
C ALA A 268 7.66 -6.68 7.03
N TYR A 269 8.21 -6.62 8.25
CA TYR A 269 8.76 -5.38 8.84
C TYR A 269 10.27 -5.20 8.57
N GLY A 270 10.71 -5.64 7.39
CA GLY A 270 12.07 -5.41 6.91
C GLY A 270 12.32 -3.96 6.48
N ARG A 271 13.48 -3.73 5.85
CA ARG A 271 13.83 -2.40 5.33
C ARG A 271 12.85 -1.96 4.24
N ARG A 272 12.21 -0.80 4.41
CA ARG A 272 11.18 -0.28 3.48
C ARG A 272 11.66 -0.21 2.02
N ALA A 273 12.91 0.17 1.81
CA ALA A 273 13.51 0.24 0.47
C ALA A 273 13.66 -1.13 -0.22
N CYS A 274 13.55 -2.23 0.53
CA CYS A 274 13.63 -3.59 0.01
C CYS A 274 12.27 -4.20 -0.31
N ARG A 275 11.22 -3.78 0.39
CA ARG A 275 9.86 -4.34 0.26
C ARG A 275 9.20 -3.83 -1.00
N ASN A 276 8.91 -4.72 -1.94
CA ASN A 276 8.37 -4.34 -3.25
C ASN A 276 7.52 -5.40 -3.94
N GLN A 277 7.20 -6.51 -3.28
CA GLN A 277 6.43 -7.61 -3.90
C GLN A 277 5.54 -8.33 -2.89
N PHE A 278 4.38 -8.78 -3.36
CA PHE A 278 3.60 -9.81 -2.70
C PHE A 278 3.91 -11.18 -3.31
N THR A 279 3.59 -12.25 -2.59
CA THR A 279 3.63 -13.61 -3.13
C THR A 279 2.36 -13.93 -3.93
N ALA A 280 2.33 -15.09 -4.59
CA ALA A 280 1.17 -15.51 -5.37
C ALA A 280 -0.04 -15.80 -4.47
N ASP A 281 0.19 -16.41 -3.30
CA ASP A 281 -0.87 -16.70 -2.34
C ASP A 281 -1.36 -15.44 -1.65
N GLN A 282 -0.49 -14.45 -1.41
CA GLN A 282 -0.93 -13.12 -0.96
C GLN A 282 -1.85 -12.47 -1.99
N GLY A 283 -1.49 -12.49 -3.27
CA GLY A 283 -2.38 -12.05 -4.35
C GLY A 283 -3.72 -12.79 -4.36
N THR A 284 -3.70 -14.11 -4.22
CA THR A 284 -4.90 -14.96 -4.19
C THR A 284 -5.79 -14.61 -2.98
N ARG A 285 -5.20 -14.45 -1.79
CA ARG A 285 -5.90 -14.09 -0.56
C ARG A 285 -6.59 -12.72 -0.69
N MET A 286 -5.89 -11.71 -1.19
CA MET A 286 -6.47 -10.38 -1.41
C MET A 286 -7.68 -10.45 -2.34
N ARG A 287 -7.53 -11.14 -3.47
CA ARG A 287 -8.63 -11.33 -4.43
C ARG A 287 -9.82 -12.09 -3.83
N PHE A 288 -9.56 -13.12 -3.01
CA PHE A 288 -10.62 -13.84 -2.31
C PHE A 288 -11.47 -12.92 -1.44
N PHE A 289 -10.84 -11.98 -0.72
CA PHE A 289 -11.58 -10.98 0.07
C PHE A 289 -12.27 -9.96 -0.82
N LEU A 290 -11.61 -9.44 -1.85
CA LEU A 290 -12.20 -8.47 -2.77
C LEU A 290 -13.44 -9.01 -3.54
N ASP A 291 -13.55 -10.33 -3.73
CA ASP A 291 -14.73 -10.98 -4.32
C ASP A 291 -15.90 -11.16 -3.32
N LYS A 292 -15.74 -10.71 -2.06
CA LYS A 292 -16.80 -10.81 -1.03
C LYS A 292 -17.79 -9.63 -1.11
N PRO A 293 -19.09 -9.86 -0.81
CA PRO A 293 -20.11 -8.81 -0.83
C PRO A 293 -19.78 -7.57 0.01
N GLU A 294 -19.04 -7.77 1.10
CA GLU A 294 -18.57 -6.72 1.99
C GLU A 294 -17.66 -5.71 1.27
N PHE A 295 -17.02 -6.08 0.15
CA PHE A 295 -16.16 -5.20 -0.64
C PHE A 295 -16.77 -4.73 -1.97
N ASP A 296 -17.97 -5.21 -2.36
CA ASP A 296 -18.62 -4.85 -3.64
C ASP A 296 -18.73 -3.32 -3.83
N TYR A 297 -18.94 -2.60 -2.73
CA TYR A 297 -19.05 -1.14 -2.72
C TYR A 297 -17.74 -0.43 -3.10
N LEU A 298 -16.58 -1.11 -3.10
CA LEU A 298 -15.30 -0.57 -3.58
C LEU A 298 -15.02 -0.87 -5.05
N ILE A 299 -15.64 -1.91 -5.60
CA ILE A 299 -15.24 -2.46 -6.91
C ILE A 299 -15.90 -1.67 -8.04
N ALA A 300 -15.08 -1.14 -8.94
CA ALA A 300 -15.52 -0.50 -10.17
C ALA A 300 -16.20 -1.51 -11.10
N THR A 301 -17.33 -1.12 -11.69
CA THR A 301 -17.94 -1.91 -12.76
C THR A 301 -17.00 -1.99 -13.95
N GLU A 302 -17.09 -3.09 -14.69
CA GLU A 302 -16.33 -3.31 -15.93
C GLU A 302 -16.68 -2.28 -17.00
N THR A 303 -17.98 -2.11 -17.23
CA THR A 303 -18.51 -1.13 -18.16
C THR A 303 -19.67 -0.38 -17.51
N LEU A 304 -19.84 0.88 -17.91
CA LEU A 304 -20.93 1.72 -17.47
C LEU A 304 -21.63 2.29 -18.71
N SER A 305 -22.92 1.99 -18.84
CA SER A 305 -23.79 2.72 -19.76
C SER A 305 -24.49 3.83 -19.00
N VAL A 306 -24.08 5.08 -19.26
CA VAL A 306 -24.71 6.26 -18.65
C VAL A 306 -26.09 6.42 -19.28
N PRO A 307 -27.18 6.26 -18.50
CA PRO A 307 -28.52 6.25 -19.05
C PRO A 307 -28.90 7.60 -19.66
N GLY A 308 -29.58 7.56 -20.80
CA GLY A 308 -30.18 8.72 -21.44
C GLY A 308 -31.59 8.90 -20.94
N LEU A 309 -31.74 9.53 -19.79
CA LEU A 309 -33.05 9.90 -19.30
C LEU A 309 -33.08 11.42 -19.20
N SER A 310 -33.83 12.00 -20.15
CA SER A 310 -34.22 13.43 -20.21
C SER A 310 -33.07 14.45 -20.13
N ASN A 311 -33.41 15.73 -20.30
CA ASN A 311 -32.46 16.81 -20.06
C ASN A 311 -32.10 16.81 -18.56
N THR A 312 -30.98 16.18 -18.21
CA THR A 312 -30.51 16.16 -16.83
C THR A 312 -29.79 17.48 -16.55
N THR A 313 -30.15 18.16 -15.46
CA THR A 313 -29.43 19.34 -14.97
C THR A 313 -28.79 19.00 -13.63
N ARG A 314 -27.48 19.19 -13.52
CA ARG A 314 -26.72 19.03 -12.27
C ARG A 314 -26.28 20.41 -11.76
N ASN A 315 -26.53 20.67 -10.48
CA ASN A 315 -26.27 21.96 -9.84
C ASN A 315 -25.67 21.74 -8.44
N GLY A 316 -24.35 21.96 -8.33
CA GLY A 316 -23.54 21.70 -7.15
C GLY A 316 -22.98 20.28 -7.08
N GLY A 317 -21.82 20.11 -6.44
CA GLY A 317 -21.23 18.81 -6.15
C GLY A 317 -20.37 18.21 -7.27
N THR A 318 -19.81 17.03 -6.99
CA THR A 318 -19.02 16.23 -7.93
C THR A 318 -19.79 14.98 -8.30
N TYR A 319 -19.88 14.69 -9.58
CA TYR A 319 -20.51 13.50 -10.12
C TYR A 319 -19.52 12.70 -10.95
N LEU A 320 -19.46 11.40 -10.69
CA LEU A 320 -18.49 10.48 -11.25
C LEU A 320 -19.21 9.37 -12.02
N ASP A 321 -18.98 9.32 -13.33
CA ASP A 321 -19.41 8.23 -14.19
C ASP A 321 -18.18 7.36 -14.50
N VAL A 322 -18.05 6.24 -13.79
CA VAL A 322 -16.80 5.50 -13.64
C VAL A 322 -16.96 4.03 -14.02
N ALA A 323 -16.03 3.52 -14.83
CA ALA A 323 -15.89 2.10 -15.12
C ALA A 323 -14.42 1.74 -15.29
N ARG A 324 -14.06 0.45 -15.16
CA ARG A 324 -12.71 -0.03 -15.42
C ARG A 324 -12.37 0.10 -16.92
N ASP A 325 -13.14 -0.56 -17.77
CA ASP A 325 -12.87 -0.67 -19.20
C ASP A 325 -13.56 0.44 -19.99
N GLN A 326 -14.89 0.52 -19.94
CA GLN A 326 -15.62 1.44 -20.82
C GLN A 326 -16.77 2.20 -20.16
N VAL A 327 -16.77 3.52 -20.30
CA VAL A 327 -17.95 4.37 -20.05
C VAL A 327 -18.57 4.75 -21.40
N THR A 328 -19.87 4.56 -21.54
CA THR A 328 -20.61 4.85 -22.78
C THR A 328 -21.86 5.67 -22.48
N THR A 329 -22.04 6.81 -23.13
CA THR A 329 -23.32 7.53 -23.06
C THR A 329 -24.37 6.85 -23.93
N SER A 330 -25.65 6.94 -23.55
CA SER A 330 -26.74 6.50 -24.41
C SER A 330 -26.85 7.36 -25.69
N PRO A 331 -27.58 6.89 -26.73
CA PRO A 331 -28.08 7.78 -27.76
C PRO A 331 -28.96 8.87 -27.13
N ILE A 332 -28.83 10.12 -27.57
CA ILE A 332 -29.60 11.27 -27.04
C ILE A 332 -29.37 11.50 -25.53
N PHE A 333 -28.12 11.70 -25.14
CA PHE A 333 -27.74 12.09 -23.78
C PHE A 333 -27.61 13.62 -23.70
N THR A 334 -28.45 14.30 -22.91
CA THR A 334 -28.33 15.75 -22.68
C THR A 334 -28.07 16.06 -21.21
N LEU A 335 -26.90 16.63 -20.93
CA LEU A 335 -26.47 17.02 -19.58
C LEU A 335 -26.16 18.52 -19.54
N THR A 336 -26.87 19.26 -18.69
CA THR A 336 -26.53 20.65 -18.36
C THR A 336 -25.85 20.69 -17.00
N ILE A 337 -24.68 21.32 -16.92
CA ILE A 337 -23.87 21.39 -15.71
C ILE A 337 -23.81 22.86 -15.30
N THR A 338 -24.41 23.23 -14.17
CA THR A 338 -24.50 24.62 -13.72
C THR A 338 -23.80 24.82 -12.37
N GLY A 339 -23.65 26.07 -11.93
CA GLY A 339 -23.04 26.38 -10.63
C GLY A 339 -21.60 25.88 -10.53
N SER A 340 -21.17 25.43 -9.35
CA SER A 340 -19.83 24.86 -9.10
C SER A 340 -19.70 23.36 -9.42
N THR A 341 -20.63 22.78 -10.16
CA THR A 341 -20.68 21.34 -10.41
C THR A 341 -19.46 20.84 -11.18
N ARG A 342 -18.92 19.68 -10.77
CA ARG A 342 -17.91 18.92 -11.52
C ARG A 342 -18.48 17.59 -12.01
N GLN A 343 -18.47 17.39 -13.33
CA GLN A 343 -18.75 16.11 -13.96
C GLN A 343 -17.45 15.44 -14.40
N GLN A 344 -17.24 14.17 -14.07
CA GLN A 344 -16.08 13.41 -14.54
C GLN A 344 -16.51 12.06 -15.11
N PHE A 345 -16.03 11.74 -16.31
CA PHE A 345 -16.12 10.41 -16.89
C PHE A 345 -14.73 9.76 -16.79
N ILE A 346 -14.64 8.59 -16.16
CA ILE A 346 -13.36 7.93 -15.89
C ILE A 346 -13.42 6.46 -16.33
N ALA A 347 -12.59 6.08 -17.29
CA ALA A 347 -12.42 4.70 -17.75
C ALA A 347 -11.20 4.56 -18.68
N LYS A 348 -10.78 3.33 -18.99
CA LYS A 348 -9.81 3.07 -20.06
C LYS A 348 -10.28 3.60 -21.42
N ARG A 349 -11.60 3.51 -21.69
CA ARG A 349 -12.24 4.03 -22.90
C ARG A 349 -13.53 4.78 -22.57
N ILE A 350 -13.69 5.97 -23.14
CA ILE A 350 -14.90 6.79 -22.99
C ILE A 350 -15.53 7.00 -24.36
N VAL A 351 -16.81 6.62 -24.50
CA VAL A 351 -17.54 6.65 -25.78
C VAL A 351 -18.77 7.54 -25.65
N PHE A 352 -18.73 8.70 -26.29
CA PHE A 352 -19.91 9.55 -26.46
C PHE A 352 -20.68 9.13 -27.70
N LYS A 353 -21.88 8.56 -27.53
CA LYS A 353 -22.73 8.17 -28.67
C LYS A 353 -23.27 9.40 -29.42
N PRO A 354 -23.59 9.27 -30.73
CA PRO A 354 -24.23 10.35 -31.49
C PRO A 354 -25.47 10.91 -30.79
N GLY A 355 -25.60 12.24 -30.81
CA GLY A 355 -26.66 12.96 -30.10
C GLY A 355 -26.34 13.33 -28.65
N THR A 356 -25.16 12.98 -28.14
CA THR A 356 -24.66 13.48 -26.85
C THR A 356 -24.48 15.01 -26.88
N ARG A 357 -25.07 15.71 -25.91
CA ARG A 357 -24.92 17.15 -25.64
C ARG A 357 -24.57 17.36 -24.17
N ILE A 358 -23.39 17.94 -23.91
CA ILE A 358 -22.97 18.33 -22.56
C ILE A 358 -22.77 19.84 -22.57
N THR A 359 -23.49 20.54 -21.71
CA THR A 359 -23.53 22.01 -21.67
C THR A 359 -23.14 22.51 -20.28
N PRO A 360 -21.84 22.74 -20.02
CA PRO A 360 -21.40 23.46 -18.83
C PRO A 360 -21.78 24.95 -18.92
N THR A 361 -22.28 25.52 -17.83
CA THR A 361 -22.60 26.95 -17.70
C THR A 361 -22.05 27.51 -16.39
N GLY A 362 -21.77 28.82 -16.36
CA GLY A 362 -21.15 29.47 -15.20
C GLY A 362 -19.77 28.87 -14.90
N SER A 363 -19.57 28.40 -13.67
CA SER A 363 -18.34 27.74 -13.21
C SER A 363 -18.37 26.20 -13.34
N GLY A 364 -19.43 25.64 -13.91
CA GLY A 364 -19.61 24.20 -14.05
C GLY A 364 -18.58 23.61 -15.02
N ARG A 365 -18.06 22.41 -14.72
CA ARG A 365 -17.02 21.76 -15.52
C ARG A 365 -17.36 20.32 -15.82
N THR A 366 -16.94 19.86 -17.00
CA THR A 366 -16.93 18.45 -17.38
C THR A 366 -15.52 18.04 -17.76
N SER A 367 -15.13 16.81 -17.42
CA SER A 367 -13.82 16.26 -17.77
C SER A 367 -13.93 14.78 -18.13
N THR A 368 -12.99 14.34 -18.96
CA THR A 368 -12.78 12.93 -19.30
C THR A 368 -11.38 12.56 -18.88
N LEU A 369 -11.26 11.55 -18.00
CA LEU A 369 -9.99 11.07 -17.50
C LEU A 369 -9.81 9.63 -17.95
N ILE A 370 -8.70 9.36 -18.63
CA ILE A 370 -8.34 7.98 -18.97
C ILE A 370 -7.72 7.35 -17.74
N ASN A 371 -8.26 6.23 -17.27
CA ASN A 371 -7.66 5.50 -16.16
C ASN A 371 -6.40 4.78 -16.66
N THR A 372 -5.23 5.20 -16.17
CA THR A 372 -3.93 4.60 -16.48
C THR A 372 -3.45 3.63 -15.40
N TYR A 373 -4.21 3.47 -14.32
CA TYR A 373 -3.84 2.64 -13.17
C TYR A 373 -4.47 1.24 -13.20
N CYS A 374 -5.06 0.87 -14.35
CA CYS A 374 -5.66 -0.43 -14.59
C CYS A 374 -5.59 -0.79 -16.08
N ASP A 375 -4.46 -1.37 -16.50
CA ASP A 375 -4.23 -1.79 -17.89
C ASP A 375 -4.47 -3.26 -18.15
#